data_AF-A0A6G9CU05-F1
#
_entry.id   AF-A0A6G9CU05-F1
#
_cell.length_a   1.000
_cell.length_b   1.000
_cell.length_c   1.000
_cell.angle_alpha   90.00
_cell.angle_beta   90.00
_cell.angle_gamma   90.00
#
_symmetry.space_group_name_H-M   'P 1'
#
loop_
_entity.id
_entity.type
_entity.pdbx_description
1 polymer ?
#
loop_
_entity_poly.entity_id
_entity_poly.type
_entity_poly.pdbx_seq_one_letter_code
_entity_poly.pdbx_strand_id
1 'polypeptide(L)'
;MDGHFGNMRTDMERIYLTDFGLATSPHFDLSTAEHDFVRRHATHDADYAAMLLVNWLVTEVCGVPRPTSGGPVARNQYVRRCATGHIPGDVTPEVAAIVTRHAPVAARMNDFYWRLFDGDFDAPYPQAAPVPTSGRAQGFP
;
A
#
# COMPACT_ATOMS: atom_id res chain seq x y z
N MET A 1 -10.06 -7.70 5.38
CA MET A 1 -9.81 -7.67 6.83
C MET A 1 -9.49 -6.22 7.17
N ASP A 2 -9.18 -5.89 8.42
CA ASP A 2 -8.46 -4.65 8.74
C ASP A 2 -6.98 -4.96 8.99
N GLY A 3 -6.29 -5.35 7.92
CA GLY A 3 -4.98 -6.02 7.98
C GLY A 3 -3.80 -5.07 8.17
N HIS A 4 -3.71 -4.40 9.32
CA HIS A 4 -2.60 -3.49 9.67
C HIS A 4 -1.75 -4.01 10.85
N PHE A 5 -0.60 -3.38 11.10
CA PHE A 5 0.36 -3.84 12.12
C PHE A 5 -0.19 -3.91 13.56
N GLY A 6 -1.27 -3.19 13.88
CA GLY A 6 -1.95 -3.29 15.18
C GLY A 6 -2.71 -4.61 15.37
N ASN A 7 -3.14 -5.20 14.26
CA ASN A 7 -3.86 -6.48 14.19
C ASN A 7 -2.93 -7.66 13.84
N MET A 8 -1.61 -7.45 13.94
CA MET A 8 -0.60 -8.50 13.78
C MET A 8 0.14 -8.70 15.10
N ARG A 9 0.27 -9.97 15.52
CA ARG A 9 1.05 -10.39 16.68
C ARG A 9 2.13 -11.36 16.25
N THR A 10 3.19 -11.46 17.02
CA THR A 10 4.26 -12.42 16.75
C THR A 10 4.80 -12.99 18.04
N ASP A 11 5.12 -14.28 18.03
CA ASP A 11 5.94 -14.97 19.04
C ASP A 11 7.42 -15.04 18.61
N MET A 12 7.81 -14.27 17.58
CA MET A 12 9.11 -14.27 16.88
C MET A 12 9.33 -15.47 15.93
N GLU A 13 8.49 -16.50 15.95
CA GLU A 13 8.55 -17.61 14.99
C GLU A 13 7.48 -17.47 13.90
N ARG A 14 6.30 -16.98 14.28
CA ARG A 14 5.13 -16.84 13.42
C ARG A 14 4.50 -15.47 13.57
N ILE A 15 3.73 -15.09 12.55
CA ILE A 15 2.82 -13.95 12.59
C ILE A 15 1.40 -14.48 12.73
N TYR A 16 0.68 -13.93 13.71
CA TYR A 16 -0.72 -14.21 13.99
C TYR A 16 -1.54 -12.98 13.62
N LEU A 17 -2.58 -13.18 12.82
CA LEU A 17 -3.56 -12.15 12.53
C LEU A 17 -4.65 -12.19 13.61
N THR A 18 -5.05 -11.02 14.09
CA THR A 18 -6.08 -10.85 15.13
C THR A 18 -7.16 -9.89 14.65
N ASP A 19 -8.27 -9.80 15.39
CA ASP A 19 -9.39 -8.89 15.08
C ASP A 19 -9.96 -9.10 13.66
N PHE A 20 -10.70 -10.20 13.50
CA PHE A 20 -11.35 -10.57 12.25
C PHE A 20 -12.71 -9.87 12.05
N GLY A 21 -13.03 -8.82 12.82
CA GLY A 21 -14.35 -8.16 12.77
C GLY A 21 -14.72 -7.57 11.40
N LEU A 22 -13.71 -7.27 10.57
CA LEU A 22 -13.86 -6.77 9.19
C LEU A 22 -13.29 -7.75 8.14
N ALA A 23 -13.12 -9.03 8.49
CA ALA A 23 -12.72 -10.04 7.52
C ALA A 23 -13.83 -10.28 6.49
N THR A 24 -13.48 -10.24 5.21
CA THR A 24 -14.39 -10.55 4.10
C THR A 24 -13.69 -11.51 3.14
N SER A 25 -14.47 -12.39 2.51
CA SER A 25 -13.98 -13.43 1.61
C SER A 25 -14.93 -13.56 0.42
N PRO A 26 -14.41 -13.78 -0.80
CA PRO A 26 -15.25 -14.14 -1.95
C PRO A 26 -16.06 -15.43 -1.76
N HIS A 27 -15.77 -16.22 -0.73
CA HIS A 27 -16.48 -17.46 -0.41
C HIS A 27 -17.68 -17.26 0.53
N PHE A 28 -17.90 -16.04 1.03
CA PHE A 28 -19.08 -15.73 1.82
C PHE A 28 -20.31 -15.57 0.93
N ASP A 29 -21.50 -15.67 1.53
CA ASP A 29 -22.76 -15.36 0.84
C ASP A 29 -22.88 -13.85 0.69
N LEU A 30 -22.46 -13.34 -0.47
CA LEU A 30 -22.36 -11.91 -0.79
C LEU A 30 -23.32 -11.57 -1.93
N SER A 31 -23.90 -10.37 -1.86
CA SER A 31 -24.59 -9.79 -3.00
C SER A 31 -23.61 -9.48 -4.15
N THR A 32 -24.14 -9.25 -5.36
CA THR A 32 -23.32 -8.85 -6.51
C THR A 32 -22.47 -7.60 -6.23
N ALA A 33 -23.04 -6.61 -5.54
CA ALA A 33 -22.33 -5.37 -5.21
C ALA A 33 -21.17 -5.61 -4.23
N GLU A 34 -21.35 -6.50 -3.25
CA GLU A 34 -20.32 -6.88 -2.29
C GLU A 34 -19.21 -7.71 -2.94
N HIS A 35 -19.54 -8.62 -3.86
CA HIS A 35 -18.52 -9.32 -4.66
C HIS A 35 -17.66 -8.35 -5.46
N ASP A 36 -18.28 -7.37 -6.13
CA ASP A 36 -17.54 -6.35 -6.87
C ASP A 36 -16.71 -5.45 -5.96
N PHE A 37 -17.18 -5.17 -4.75
CA PHE A 37 -16.40 -4.48 -3.74
C PHE A 37 -15.16 -5.30 -3.33
N VAL A 38 -15.34 -6.55 -2.90
CA VAL A 38 -14.24 -7.43 -2.47
C VAL A 38 -13.21 -7.61 -3.58
N ARG A 39 -13.66 -7.84 -4.82
CA ARG A 39 -12.76 -7.97 -5.98
C ARG A 39 -11.94 -6.71 -6.24
N ARG A 40 -12.56 -5.53 -6.15
CA ARG A 40 -11.85 -4.25 -6.36
C ARG A 40 -10.85 -3.93 -5.26
N HIS A 41 -11.09 -4.40 -4.03
CA HIS A 41 -10.28 -4.09 -2.85
C HIS A 41 -9.44 -5.28 -2.36
N ALA A 42 -9.24 -6.30 -3.20
CA ALA A 42 -8.57 -7.53 -2.81
C ALA A 42 -7.14 -7.34 -2.27
N THR A 43 -6.47 -6.26 -2.66
CA THR A 43 -5.10 -5.91 -2.20
C THR A 43 -5.08 -4.84 -1.11
N HIS A 44 -6.23 -4.31 -0.68
CA HIS A 44 -6.31 -3.18 0.24
C HIS A 44 -5.46 -3.36 1.49
N ASP A 45 -5.58 -4.49 2.17
CA ASP A 45 -4.86 -4.75 3.44
C ASP A 45 -3.34 -4.75 3.23
N ALA A 46 -2.87 -5.42 2.18
CA ALA A 46 -1.45 -5.49 1.85
C ALA A 46 -0.90 -4.12 1.41
N ASP A 47 -1.65 -3.39 0.60
CA ASP A 47 -1.26 -2.07 0.10
C ASP A 47 -1.26 -1.03 1.24
N TYR A 48 -2.20 -1.14 2.17
CA TYR A 48 -2.27 -0.30 3.37
C TYR A 48 -1.11 -0.57 4.32
N ALA A 49 -0.82 -1.84 4.63
CA ALA A 49 0.34 -2.21 5.44
C ALA A 49 1.66 -1.76 4.81
N ALA A 50 1.82 -1.92 3.49
CA ALA A 50 2.99 -1.45 2.75
C ALA A 50 3.13 0.08 2.83
N MET A 51 2.02 0.81 2.67
CA MET A 51 1.99 2.26 2.84
C MET A 51 2.45 2.67 4.24
N LEU A 52 1.91 2.05 5.31
CA LEU A 52 2.31 2.34 6.69
C LEU A 52 3.81 2.11 6.91
N LEU A 53 4.34 0.97 6.43
CA LEU A 53 5.76 0.64 6.54
C LEU A 53 6.66 1.65 5.82
N VAL A 54 6.37 1.95 4.56
CA VAL A 54 7.18 2.88 3.77
C VAL A 54 7.14 4.28 4.37
N ASN A 55 5.96 4.74 4.81
CA ASN A 55 5.83 6.05 5.45
C ASN A 55 6.65 6.13 6.73
N TRP A 56 6.64 5.07 7.54
CA TRP A 56 7.44 4.97 8.75
C TRP A 56 8.94 4.97 8.44
N LEU A 57 9.41 4.14 7.49
CA LEU A 57 10.82 4.09 7.09
C LEU A 57 11.32 5.44 6.57
N VAL A 58 10.55 6.10 5.71
CA VAL A 58 10.94 7.41 5.15
C VAL A 58 11.08 8.47 6.24
N THR A 59 10.21 8.44 7.24
CA THR A 59 10.26 9.42 8.33
C THR A 59 11.32 9.08 9.37
N GLU A 60 11.32 7.87 9.90
CA GLU A 60 12.13 7.51 11.08
C GLU A 60 13.53 7.01 10.70
N VAL A 61 13.71 6.46 9.49
CA VAL A 61 14.99 5.88 9.05
C VAL A 61 15.67 6.76 8.00
N CYS A 62 14.95 7.24 6.98
CA CYS A 62 15.50 8.17 5.99
C CYS A 62 15.54 9.63 6.48
N GLY A 63 15.05 9.91 7.69
CA GLY A 63 15.14 11.22 8.33
C GLY A 63 14.28 12.33 7.71
N VAL A 64 13.24 11.99 6.94
CA VAL A 64 12.35 13.01 6.36
C VAL A 64 11.48 13.62 7.46
N PRO A 65 11.59 14.93 7.74
CA PRO A 65 10.93 15.53 8.90
C PRO A 65 9.40 15.42 8.85
N ARG A 66 8.80 15.16 10.01
CA ARG A 66 7.36 15.38 10.22
C ARG A 66 7.11 16.86 10.44
N PRO A 67 6.21 17.50 9.67
CA PRO A 67 5.87 18.89 9.90
C PRO A 67 5.12 19.04 11.23
N THR A 68 5.31 20.17 11.92
CA THR A 68 4.60 20.50 13.17
C THR A 68 3.15 20.91 12.95
N SER A 69 2.78 21.24 11.71
CA SER A 69 1.41 21.55 11.28
C SER A 69 1.20 21.15 9.81
N GLY A 70 -0.06 20.86 9.44
CA GLY A 70 -0.44 20.46 8.08
C GLY A 70 -0.17 18.98 7.76
N GLY A 71 -0.34 18.63 6.47
CA GLY A 71 -0.17 17.27 5.96
C GLY A 71 1.29 16.87 5.72
N PRO A 72 1.59 15.57 5.54
CA PRO A 72 2.95 15.04 5.42
C PRO A 72 3.59 15.27 4.03
N VAL A 73 3.58 16.51 3.54
CA VAL A 73 3.98 16.88 2.17
C VAL A 73 5.40 16.40 1.83
N ALA A 74 6.38 16.67 2.69
CA ALA A 74 7.78 16.31 2.46
C ALA A 74 7.97 14.77 2.34
N ARG A 75 7.31 14.01 3.23
CA ARG A 75 7.32 12.54 3.20
C ARG A 75 6.65 12.03 1.92
N ASN A 76 5.49 12.55 1.54
CA ASN A 76 4.79 12.11 0.32
C ASN A 76 5.62 12.41 -0.94
N GLN A 77 6.29 13.56 -1.01
CA GLN A 77 7.21 13.87 -2.09
C GLN A 77 8.41 12.91 -2.14
N TYR A 78 8.98 12.56 -0.99
CA TYR A 78 10.07 11.59 -0.91
C TYR A 78 9.63 10.20 -1.39
N VAL A 79 8.46 9.72 -0.95
CA VAL A 79 7.88 8.44 -1.40
C VAL A 79 7.64 8.45 -2.91
N ARG A 80 7.12 9.55 -3.48
CA ARG A 80 6.95 9.67 -4.94
C ARG A 80 8.25 9.60 -5.71
N ARG A 81 9.33 10.24 -5.23
CA ARG A 81 10.65 10.11 -5.85
C ARG A 81 11.13 8.65 -5.83
N CYS A 82 10.93 7.96 -4.72
CA CYS A 82 11.28 6.54 -4.61
C CYS A 82 10.46 5.68 -5.58
N ALA A 83 9.18 5.99 -5.73
CA ALA A 83 8.29 5.31 -6.68
C ALA A 83 8.73 5.48 -8.14
N THR A 84 9.46 6.55 -8.46
CA THR A 84 10.01 6.82 -9.80
C THR A 84 11.49 6.46 -9.95
N GLY A 85 12.05 5.68 -9.03
CA GLY A 85 13.41 5.11 -9.14
C GLY A 85 14.49 5.78 -8.29
N HIS A 86 14.15 6.73 -7.43
CA HIS A 86 15.10 7.18 -6.40
C HIS A 86 15.35 6.05 -5.38
N ILE A 87 16.61 5.78 -5.09
CA ILE A 87 17.01 4.85 -4.05
C ILE A 87 17.37 5.67 -2.81
N PRO A 88 16.79 5.40 -1.63
CA PRO A 88 17.18 6.07 -0.39
C PRO A 88 18.68 5.94 -0.13
N GLY A 89 19.36 7.07 0.07
CA GLY A 89 20.75 7.13 0.54
C GLY A 89 20.84 7.00 2.06
N ASP A 90 22.05 6.75 2.56
CA ASP A 90 22.39 6.74 4.00
C ASP A 90 21.57 5.78 4.88
N VAL A 91 21.03 4.72 4.28
CA VAL A 91 20.32 3.62 4.96
C VAL A 91 20.93 2.27 4.59
N THR A 92 20.58 1.21 5.31
CA THR A 92 21.07 -0.13 4.96
C THR A 92 20.47 -0.60 3.62
N PRO A 93 21.15 -1.51 2.89
CA PRO A 93 20.64 -2.06 1.62
C PRO A 93 19.25 -2.70 1.74
N GLU A 94 18.92 -3.30 2.88
CA GLU A 94 17.62 -3.91 3.16
C GLU A 94 16.51 -2.86 3.24
N VAL A 95 16.76 -1.74 3.93
CA VAL A 95 15.82 -0.62 3.99
C VAL A 95 15.60 -0.03 2.61
N ALA A 96 16.69 0.23 1.87
CA ALA A 96 16.60 0.73 0.51
C ALA A 96 15.78 -0.21 -0.39
N ALA A 97 16.01 -1.53 -0.31
CA ALA A 97 15.28 -2.52 -1.08
C ALA A 97 13.79 -2.56 -0.75
N ILE A 98 13.41 -2.49 0.54
CA ILE A 98 12.01 -2.45 0.98
C ILE A 98 11.34 -1.18 0.45
N VAL A 99 11.95 -0.02 0.65
CA VAL A 99 11.39 1.26 0.20
C VAL A 99 11.24 1.29 -1.31
N THR A 100 12.27 0.93 -2.07
CA THR A 100 12.21 0.90 -3.55
C THR A 100 11.12 -0.04 -4.05
N ARG A 101 10.97 -1.23 -3.44
CA ARG A 101 9.95 -2.20 -3.83
C ARG A 101 8.52 -1.70 -3.58
N HIS A 102 8.28 -1.06 -2.43
CA HIS A 102 6.92 -0.74 -1.98
C HIS A 102 6.52 0.73 -2.19
N ALA A 103 7.45 1.62 -2.54
CA ALA A 103 7.16 3.02 -2.78
C ALA A 103 6.07 3.29 -3.84
N PRO A 104 5.98 2.55 -4.97
CA PRO A 104 4.90 2.75 -5.94
C PRO A 104 3.50 2.52 -5.35
N VAL A 105 3.36 1.52 -4.49
CA VAL A 105 2.11 1.22 -3.78
C VAL A 105 1.83 2.29 -2.73
N ALA A 106 2.82 2.60 -1.90
CA ALA A 106 2.71 3.61 -0.87
C ALA A 106 2.33 4.99 -1.43
N ALA A 107 2.90 5.39 -2.58
CA ALA A 107 2.56 6.64 -3.26
C ALA A 107 1.07 6.70 -3.67
N ARG A 108 0.55 5.64 -4.31
CA ARG A 108 -0.88 5.58 -4.72
C ARG A 108 -1.82 5.57 -3.51
N MET A 109 -1.46 4.81 -2.47
CA MET A 109 -2.27 4.73 -1.26
C MET A 109 -2.27 6.05 -0.49
N ASN A 110 -1.11 6.73 -0.38
CA ASN A 110 -1.04 8.06 0.21
C ASN A 110 -1.97 9.04 -0.52
N ASP A 111 -2.00 9.01 -1.86
CA ASP A 111 -2.87 9.88 -2.66
C ASP A 111 -4.34 9.56 -2.46
N PHE A 112 -4.68 8.28 -2.46
CA PHE A 112 -6.04 7.80 -2.22
C PHE A 112 -6.54 8.24 -0.84
N TYR A 113 -5.78 7.99 0.23
CA TYR A 113 -6.18 8.40 1.58
C TYR A 113 -6.27 9.93 1.71
N TRP A 114 -5.39 10.69 1.06
CA TRP A 114 -5.47 12.15 1.12
C TRP A 114 -6.73 12.70 0.44
N ARG A 115 -7.16 12.11 -0.68
CA ARG A 115 -8.47 12.41 -1.29
C ARG A 115 -9.63 12.13 -0.31
N LEU A 116 -9.60 10.98 0.38
CA LEU A 116 -10.59 10.65 1.39
C LEU A 116 -10.61 11.67 2.55
N PHE A 117 -9.43 12.08 3.05
CA PHE A 117 -9.32 13.10 4.09
C PHE A 117 -9.82 14.48 3.62
N ASP A 118 -9.66 14.80 2.34
CA ASP A 118 -10.18 16.02 1.72
C ASP A 118 -11.68 15.94 1.40
N GLY A 119 -12.36 14.83 1.76
CA GLY A 119 -13.81 14.65 1.67
C GLY A 119 -14.33 14.00 0.38
N ASP A 120 -13.45 13.50 -0.48
CA ASP A 120 -13.83 12.74 -1.68
C ASP A 120 -14.14 11.27 -1.31
N PHE A 121 -15.29 11.04 -0.68
CA PHE A 121 -15.72 9.70 -0.25
C PHE A 121 -16.07 8.76 -1.41
N ASP A 122 -16.23 9.30 -2.62
CA ASP A 122 -16.47 8.52 -3.85
C ASP A 122 -15.16 8.14 -4.56
N ALA A 123 -14.00 8.47 -3.98
CA ALA A 123 -12.70 8.12 -4.54
C ALA A 123 -12.61 6.58 -4.76
N PRO A 124 -12.32 6.12 -5.99
CA PRO A 124 -12.16 4.71 -6.24
C PRO A 124 -10.83 4.21 -5.66
N TYR A 125 -10.83 2.99 -5.13
CA TYR A 125 -9.61 2.32 -4.68
C TYR A 125 -8.58 2.21 -5.82
N PRO A 126 -7.30 2.59 -5.58
CA PRO A 126 -6.29 2.64 -6.61
C PRO A 126 -5.83 1.23 -6.99
N GLN A 127 -6.26 0.74 -8.15
CA GLN A 127 -5.73 -0.50 -8.70
C GLN A 127 -4.29 -0.31 -9.20
N ALA A 128 -3.47 -1.35 -9.09
CA ALA A 128 -2.19 -1.37 -9.78
C ALA A 128 -2.44 -1.21 -11.29
N ALA A 129 -1.61 -0.42 -11.97
CA ALA A 129 -1.67 -0.38 -13.43
C ALA A 129 -1.51 -1.82 -13.95
N PRO A 130 -2.32 -2.26 -14.93
CA PRO A 130 -2.16 -3.58 -15.51
C PRO A 130 -0.72 -3.72 -16.00
N VAL A 131 -0.05 -4.79 -15.57
CA VAL A 131 1.26 -5.15 -16.13
C VAL A 131 1.03 -5.35 -17.63
N PRO A 132 1.75 -4.66 -18.53
CA PRO A 132 1.64 -4.92 -19.95
C PRO A 132 1.93 -6.40 -20.18
N THR A 133 0.93 -7.16 -20.58
CA THR A 133 1.14 -8.54 -21.02
C THR A 133 2.03 -8.43 -22.25
N SER A 134 3.29 -8.84 -22.12
CA SER A 134 4.16 -9.05 -23.27
C SER A 134 3.41 -10.00 -24.19
N GLY A 135 2.95 -9.47 -25.33
CA GLY A 135 2.16 -10.23 -26.28
C GLY A 135 2.94 -11.48 -26.67
N ARG A 136 2.43 -12.66 -26.27
CA ARG A 136 2.78 -13.87 -27.00
C ARG A 136 2.19 -13.68 -28.39
N ALA A 137 3.06 -13.38 -29.34
CA ALA A 137 2.75 -13.50 -30.75
C ALA A 137 2.15 -14.90 -30.97
N GLN A 138 0.88 -14.92 -31.40
CA GLN A 138 0.31 -16.12 -31.98
C GLN A 138 1.05 -16.35 -33.29
N GLY A 139 1.96 -17.33 -33.28
CA GLY A 139 2.48 -17.93 -34.50
C GLY A 139 1.42 -18.87 -35.07
N PHE A 140 1.01 -18.59 -36.31
CA PHE A 140 0.46 -19.56 -37.26
C PHE A 140 1.54 -20.62 -37.61
N PRO A 141 1.20 -21.79 -38.19
CA PRO A 141 0.08 -22.08 -39.08
C PRO A 141 -1.09 -22.87 -38.47
#